data_AF-A0AAE0WSY4-F1
#
_entry.id   AF-A0AAE0WSY4-F1
#
_cell.length_a   1.000
_cell.length_b   1.000
_cell.length_c   1.000
_cell.angle_alpha   90.00
_cell.angle_beta   90.00
_cell.angle_gamma   90.00
#
_symmetry.space_group_name_H-M   'P 1'
#
loop_
_entity.id
_entity.type
_entity.pdbx_description
1 polymer ?
#
loop_
_entity_poly.entity_id
_entity_poly.type
_entity_poly.pdbx_seq_one_letter_code
_entity_poly.pdbx_strand_id
1 'polypeptide(L)'
;MFTPIKLFPCSASSAPFSLSWTLCPPGLTLIAGTIWEAPSAANVSDIRVEAINERVIQSSFVAYDERFFDIIGSNTTVEQLQGLPFQIHEASCYIPETGQLFFVEWGPPGGINGSHNWQYLLDVRTNNLSRILTVPPTYNVHGCVYQQGKLHFVTDGSLNETGYLATIDPYTLEQTLGLNNYFKRPFISFNDLEMDREGNYYMTDSSSGM
;
A
#
# COMPACT_ATOMS: atom_id res chain seq x y z
N MET A 1 -5.79 -8.94 41.09
CA MET A 1 -6.71 -7.79 41.13
C MET A 1 -6.93 -7.40 39.68
N PHE A 2 -8.08 -7.75 39.11
CA PHE A 2 -8.38 -7.56 37.69
C PHE A 2 -8.87 -6.13 37.46
N THR A 3 -8.28 -5.43 36.49
CA THR A 3 -8.73 -4.10 36.05
C THR A 3 -10.11 -4.25 35.42
N PRO A 4 -11.11 -3.41 35.78
CA PRO A 4 -12.43 -3.49 35.18
C PRO A 4 -12.38 -3.16 33.69
N ILE A 5 -13.16 -3.89 32.89
CA ILE A 5 -13.46 -3.53 31.51
C ILE A 5 -14.17 -2.17 31.54
N LYS A 6 -13.51 -1.12 31.04
CA LYS A 6 -14.16 0.17 30.79
C LYS A 6 -15.01 0.04 29.52
N LEU A 7 -16.31 -0.20 29.71
CA LEU A 7 -17.29 -0.06 28.65
C LEU A 7 -17.67 1.43 28.54
N PHE A 8 -17.26 2.10 27.47
CA PHE A 8 -17.80 3.40 27.13
C PHE A 8 -19.07 3.21 26.27
N PRO A 9 -20.20 3.85 26.61
CA PRO A 9 -21.40 3.79 25.77
C PRO A 9 -21.14 4.57 24.48
N CYS A 10 -21.20 3.87 23.34
CA CYS A 10 -21.12 4.51 22.04
C CYS A 10 -22.54 4.82 21.57
N SER A 11 -22.93 6.10 21.58
CA SER A 11 -24.16 6.55 20.94
C SER A 11 -23.95 6.55 19.43
N ALA A 12 -24.72 5.74 18.71
CA ALA A 12 -24.70 5.68 17.26
C ALA A 12 -25.27 6.97 16.65
N SER A 13 -24.46 7.67 15.84
CA SER A 13 -24.99 8.55 14.79
C SER A 13 -24.59 7.96 13.44
N SER A 14 -25.56 7.91 12.53
CA SER A 14 -25.46 7.32 11.19
C SER A 14 -24.32 7.93 10.37
N ALA A 15 -23.21 7.20 10.28
CA ALA A 15 -22.22 7.29 9.21
C ALA A 15 -21.98 5.85 8.70
N PRO A 16 -21.66 5.64 7.42
CA PRO A 16 -21.59 4.30 6.81
C PRO A 16 -20.45 3.40 7.31
N PHE A 17 -19.63 3.86 8.26
CA PHE A 17 -18.53 3.09 8.83
C PHE A 17 -18.54 3.21 10.36
N SER A 18 -18.69 2.08 11.05
CA SER A 18 -18.53 1.99 12.51
C SER A 18 -17.17 1.37 12.82
N LEU A 19 -16.30 2.09 13.53
CA LEU A 19 -15.12 1.50 14.14
C LEU A 19 -15.55 0.69 15.36
N SER A 20 -15.18 -0.59 15.36
CA SER A 20 -15.42 -1.50 16.45
C SER A 20 -14.08 -1.91 17.05
N TRP A 21 -14.04 -2.01 18.37
CA TRP A 21 -12.84 -2.26 19.15
C TRP A 21 -12.99 -3.63 19.80
N THR A 22 -12.00 -4.50 19.61
CA THR A 22 -11.93 -5.75 20.36
C THR A 22 -10.62 -5.82 21.10
N LEU A 23 -10.65 -5.55 22.41
CA LEU A 23 -9.52 -5.85 23.28
C LEU A 23 -9.37 -7.36 23.38
N CYS A 24 -8.26 -7.90 22.86
CA CYS A 24 -7.89 -9.28 23.09
C CYS A 24 -7.13 -9.38 24.43
N PRO A 25 -7.60 -10.13 25.43
CA PRO A 25 -6.85 -10.32 26.66
C PRO A 25 -5.51 -11.00 26.39
N PRO A 26 -4.42 -10.67 27.12
CA PRO A 26 -3.16 -11.38 26.99
C PRO A 26 -3.38 -12.86 27.31
N GLY A 27 -3.07 -13.73 26.34
CA GLY A 27 -3.20 -15.20 26.45
C GLY A 27 -4.33 -15.83 25.63
N LEU A 28 -5.11 -15.06 24.87
CA LEU A 28 -6.07 -15.62 23.91
C LEU A 28 -5.43 -15.73 22.52
N THR A 29 -5.04 -16.94 22.12
CA THR A 29 -4.56 -17.19 20.75
C THR A 29 -5.76 -17.11 19.81
N LEU A 30 -5.86 -16.03 19.02
CA LEU A 30 -6.95 -15.75 18.08
C LEU A 30 -6.92 -16.58 16.79
N ILE A 31 -5.95 -17.49 16.64
CA ILE A 31 -5.83 -18.33 15.44
C ILE A 31 -6.23 -19.75 15.80
N ALA A 32 -7.54 -19.99 15.85
CA ALA A 32 -8.07 -21.29 15.47
C ALA A 32 -8.32 -21.20 13.96
N GLY A 33 -7.84 -22.15 13.16
CA GLY A 33 -7.94 -22.07 11.70
C GLY A 33 -6.59 -22.32 11.02
N THR A 34 -6.62 -22.62 9.73
CA THR A 34 -5.39 -22.72 8.93
C THR A 34 -4.88 -21.33 8.57
N ILE A 35 -3.60 -21.19 8.19
CA ILE A 35 -3.04 -19.90 7.70
C ILE A 35 -3.74 -19.37 6.44
N TRP A 36 -4.63 -20.17 5.85
CA TRP A 36 -5.37 -19.89 4.62
C TRP A 36 -6.77 -19.34 4.88
N GLU A 37 -7.25 -19.41 6.13
CA GLU A 37 -8.57 -18.95 6.52
C GLU A 37 -8.43 -17.67 7.33
N ALA A 38 -9.28 -16.68 7.03
CA ALA A 38 -9.37 -15.52 7.90
C ALA A 38 -9.76 -15.99 9.32
N PRO A 39 -9.21 -15.39 10.39
CA PRO A 39 -9.57 -15.76 11.76
C PRO A 39 -11.08 -15.74 12.02
N SER A 40 -11.81 -14.87 11.31
CA SER A 40 -13.27 -14.77 11.31
C SER A 40 -14.01 -15.97 10.71
N ALA A 41 -13.37 -16.78 9.86
CA ALA A 41 -13.95 -17.94 9.21
C ALA A 41 -13.78 -19.24 10.03
N ALA A 42 -13.08 -19.16 11.16
CA ALA A 42 -12.77 -20.31 11.98
C ALA A 42 -13.97 -20.82 12.80
N ASN A 43 -14.18 -22.13 12.79
CA ASN A 43 -15.14 -22.78 13.69
C ASN A 43 -14.51 -22.95 15.09
N VAL A 44 -15.05 -22.27 16.09
CA VAL A 44 -14.48 -22.20 17.44
C VAL A 44 -15.48 -22.69 18.49
N SER A 45 -15.02 -23.52 19.42
CA SER A 45 -15.86 -24.04 20.51
C SER A 45 -15.88 -23.15 21.76
N ASP A 46 -14.96 -22.18 21.86
CA ASP A 46 -14.94 -21.20 22.94
C ASP A 46 -15.85 -20.01 22.59
N ILE A 47 -16.95 -19.89 23.33
CA ILE A 47 -17.97 -18.83 23.17
C ILE A 47 -17.39 -17.42 23.19
N ARG A 48 -16.25 -17.20 23.87
CA ARG A 48 -15.59 -15.89 23.93
C ARG A 48 -14.89 -15.57 22.61
N VAL A 49 -14.30 -16.58 21.98
CA VAL A 49 -13.64 -16.44 20.67
C VAL A 49 -14.70 -16.29 19.58
N GLU A 50 -15.80 -17.02 19.67
CA GLU A 50 -16.95 -16.88 18.76
C GLU A 50 -17.48 -15.44 18.76
N ALA A 51 -17.72 -14.87 19.95
CA ALA A 51 -18.18 -13.48 20.08
C ALA A 51 -17.16 -12.44 19.58
N ILE A 52 -15.86 -12.73 19.65
CA ILE A 52 -14.81 -11.86 19.07
C ILE A 52 -14.84 -11.95 17.54
N ASN A 53 -14.95 -13.16 16.98
CA ASN A 53 -15.03 -13.37 15.54
C ASN A 53 -16.22 -12.65 14.93
N GLU A 54 -17.39 -12.71 15.56
CA GLU A 54 -18.58 -11.95 15.13
C GLU A 54 -18.32 -10.44 15.05
N ARG A 55 -17.59 -9.87 16.02
CA ARG A 55 -17.21 -8.45 16.00
C ARG A 55 -16.21 -8.13 14.90
N VAL A 56 -15.21 -8.97 14.69
CA VAL A 56 -14.20 -8.79 13.64
C VAL A 56 -14.87 -8.79 12.26
N ILE A 57 -15.82 -9.69 12.01
CA ILE A 57 -16.59 -9.75 10.75
C ILE A 57 -17.33 -8.43 10.47
N GLN A 58 -17.85 -7.78 11.52
CA GLN A 58 -18.60 -6.53 11.41
C GLN A 58 -17.70 -5.28 11.39
N SER A 59 -16.40 -5.44 11.62
CA SER A 59 -15.47 -4.31 11.71
C SER A 59 -14.81 -4.04 10.36
N SER A 60 -14.83 -2.79 9.91
CA SER A 60 -14.07 -2.37 8.70
C SER A 60 -12.57 -2.23 8.97
N PHE A 61 -12.17 -2.16 10.24
CA PHE A 61 -10.79 -1.99 10.68
C PHE A 61 -10.60 -2.67 12.04
N VAL A 62 -9.50 -3.39 12.23
CA VAL A 62 -9.19 -4.08 13.49
C VAL A 62 -7.77 -3.72 13.94
N ALA A 63 -7.66 -3.17 15.15
CA ALA A 63 -6.38 -3.01 15.83
C ALA A 63 -6.25 -4.11 16.89
N TYR A 64 -5.12 -4.80 16.87
CA TYR A 64 -4.79 -5.86 17.85
C TYR A 64 -4.21 -5.30 19.15
N ASP A 65 -3.69 -4.08 19.12
CA ASP A 65 -3.08 -3.40 20.25
C ASP A 65 -3.68 -2.00 20.40
N GLU A 66 -4.13 -1.65 21.60
CA GLU A 66 -4.75 -0.35 21.86
C GLU A 66 -3.80 0.83 21.63
N ARG A 67 -2.48 0.60 21.78
CA ARG A 67 -1.45 1.62 21.53
C ARG A 67 -1.39 2.03 20.06
N PHE A 68 -1.96 1.23 19.15
CA PHE A 68 -2.08 1.63 17.76
C PHE A 68 -2.90 2.92 17.61
N PHE A 69 -3.86 3.16 18.49
CA PHE A 69 -4.67 4.37 18.47
C PHE A 69 -3.96 5.59 19.04
N ASP A 70 -2.85 5.41 19.76
CA ASP A 70 -1.94 6.51 20.08
C ASP A 70 -1.24 7.04 18.82
N ILE A 71 -1.16 6.23 17.75
CA ILE A 71 -0.57 6.58 16.45
C ILE A 71 -1.62 7.22 15.54
N ILE A 72 -2.74 6.53 15.31
CA ILE A 72 -3.74 6.96 14.32
C ILE A 72 -4.79 7.94 14.88
N GLY A 73 -4.99 7.95 16.19
CA GLY A 73 -6.06 8.66 16.88
C GLY A 73 -7.30 7.79 17.11
N SER A 74 -8.14 8.17 18.07
CA SER A 74 -9.32 7.37 18.46
C SER A 74 -10.52 7.52 17.52
N ASN A 75 -10.47 8.44 16.55
CA ASN A 75 -11.58 8.78 15.65
C ASN A 75 -11.22 8.60 14.17
N THR A 76 -10.22 7.78 13.87
CA THR A 76 -9.73 7.51 12.50
C THR A 76 -10.74 6.69 11.72
N THR A 77 -11.06 7.09 10.50
CA THR A 77 -11.86 6.29 9.55
C THR A 77 -10.97 5.70 8.46
N VAL A 78 -11.43 4.58 7.87
CA VAL A 78 -10.84 4.04 6.63
C VAL A 78 -11.84 4.31 5.51
N GLU A 79 -11.38 4.98 4.46
CA GLU A 79 -12.22 5.41 3.35
C GLU A 79 -11.59 5.00 2.02
N GLN A 80 -12.44 4.56 1.09
CA GLN A 80 -12.02 4.32 -0.27
C GLN A 80 -12.04 5.64 -1.05
N LEU A 81 -10.88 6.12 -1.48
CA LEU A 81 -10.75 7.38 -2.21
C LEU A 81 -11.15 7.24 -3.69
N GLN A 82 -10.75 6.14 -4.33
CA GLN A 82 -10.92 5.92 -5.77
C GLN A 82 -11.51 4.53 -6.06
N GLY A 83 -12.42 4.46 -7.03
CA GLY A 83 -12.93 3.21 -7.59
C GLY A 83 -12.12 2.81 -8.81
N LEU A 84 -11.00 2.11 -8.59
CA LEU A 84 -10.10 1.65 -9.66
C LEU A 84 -10.43 0.21 -10.07
N PRO A 85 -9.99 -0.23 -11.27
CA PRO A 85 -10.08 -1.64 -11.66
C PRO A 85 -9.51 -2.57 -10.58
N PHE A 86 -10.08 -3.77 -10.43
CA PHE A 86 -9.59 -4.76 -9.47
C PHE A 86 -8.27 -5.35 -9.95
N GLN A 87 -7.18 -4.65 -9.63
CA GLN A 87 -5.84 -4.82 -10.18
C GLN A 87 -4.78 -4.54 -9.12
N ILE A 88 -3.56 -5.01 -9.39
CA ILE A 88 -2.41 -4.71 -8.53
C ILE A 88 -2.06 -3.24 -8.73
N HIS A 89 -2.06 -2.49 -7.64
CA HIS A 89 -1.59 -1.11 -7.62
C HIS A 89 -0.33 -1.05 -6.77
N GLU A 90 0.71 -0.44 -7.33
CA GLU A 90 2.08 -0.47 -6.80
C GLU A 90 2.70 0.92 -6.81
N ALA A 91 3.93 1.01 -6.28
CA ALA A 91 4.77 2.20 -6.36
C ALA A 91 4.16 3.46 -5.74
N SER A 92 3.40 3.32 -4.65
CA SER A 92 2.75 4.46 -4.00
C SER A 92 3.79 5.41 -3.39
N CYS A 93 3.81 6.66 -3.85
CA CYS A 93 4.81 7.64 -3.45
C CYS A 93 4.22 9.04 -3.33
N TYR A 94 4.33 9.63 -2.14
CA TYR A 94 3.76 10.93 -1.82
C TYR A 94 4.73 12.05 -2.16
N ILE A 95 4.23 13.08 -2.85
CA ILE A 95 4.93 14.32 -3.24
C ILE A 95 4.46 15.44 -2.30
N PRO A 96 5.22 15.79 -1.25
CA PRO A 96 4.76 16.73 -0.21
C PRO A 96 4.45 18.13 -0.74
N GLU A 97 5.20 18.60 -1.74
CA GLU A 97 5.15 19.95 -2.28
C GLU A 97 3.83 20.22 -3.00
N THR A 98 3.29 19.22 -3.69
CA THR A 98 2.03 19.31 -4.42
C THR A 98 0.86 18.66 -3.69
N GLY A 99 1.14 17.84 -2.67
CA GLY A 99 0.10 17.06 -2.00
C GLY A 99 -0.47 15.97 -2.89
N GLN A 100 0.35 15.41 -3.79
CA GLN A 100 -0.08 14.40 -4.74
C GLN A 100 0.53 13.03 -4.41
N LEU A 101 -0.23 11.97 -4.66
CA LEU A 101 0.21 10.59 -4.55
C LEU A 101 0.41 10.04 -5.96
N PHE A 102 1.65 9.71 -6.30
CA PHE A 102 2.01 8.94 -7.48
C PHE A 102 1.83 7.45 -7.18
N PHE A 103 1.29 6.68 -8.11
CA PHE A 103 1.23 5.21 -8.05
C PHE A 103 0.92 4.64 -9.44
N VAL A 104 0.96 3.32 -9.59
CA VAL A 104 0.70 2.67 -10.88
C VAL A 104 -0.32 1.54 -10.75
N GLU A 105 -0.81 1.10 -11.90
CA GLU A 105 -1.49 -0.18 -12.07
C GLU A 105 -0.51 -1.17 -12.73
N TRP A 106 -0.46 -2.40 -12.26
CA TRP A 106 0.46 -3.42 -12.76
C TRP A 106 -0.28 -4.74 -13.02
N GLY A 107 0.16 -5.46 -14.06
CA GLY A 107 -0.34 -6.78 -14.42
C GLY A 107 -1.67 -6.79 -15.19
N PRO A 108 -2.02 -7.90 -15.89
CA PRO A 108 -3.27 -8.01 -16.65
C PRO A 108 -4.52 -7.96 -15.75
N PRO A 109 -5.67 -7.45 -16.25
CA PRO A 109 -5.92 -6.83 -17.56
C PRO A 109 -5.36 -5.41 -17.82
N GLY A 110 -4.54 -4.83 -16.95
CA GLY A 110 -4.15 -3.41 -17.01
C GLY A 110 -3.42 -3.03 -18.29
N GLY A 111 -3.69 -1.84 -18.83
CA GLY A 111 -3.08 -1.41 -20.09
C GLY A 111 -3.35 -2.36 -21.27
N ILE A 112 -2.29 -2.71 -22.00
CA ILE A 112 -2.28 -3.76 -23.03
C ILE A 112 -1.55 -4.97 -22.43
N ASN A 113 -2.30 -5.98 -21.98
CA ASN A 113 -1.75 -7.21 -21.37
C ASN A 113 -0.83 -6.98 -20.15
N GLY A 114 -1.19 -6.03 -19.28
CA GLY A 114 -0.43 -5.71 -18.07
C GLY A 114 0.61 -4.61 -18.25
N SER A 115 0.76 -4.04 -19.46
CA SER A 115 1.74 -2.99 -19.73
C SER A 115 1.09 -1.72 -20.28
N HIS A 116 1.49 -0.58 -19.73
CA HIS A 116 1.12 0.75 -20.19
C HIS A 116 2.20 1.76 -19.82
N ASN A 117 2.16 2.91 -20.47
CA ASN A 117 3.15 3.98 -20.33
C ASN A 117 2.68 5.16 -19.47
N TRP A 118 1.52 5.04 -18.82
CA TRP A 118 0.94 6.09 -18.00
C TRP A 118 1.02 5.72 -16.52
N GLN A 119 0.96 6.72 -15.65
CA GLN A 119 0.98 6.54 -14.20
C GLN A 119 -0.14 7.34 -13.57
N TYR A 120 -0.62 6.94 -12.40
CA TYR A 120 -1.63 7.68 -11.67
C TYR A 120 -0.98 8.77 -10.82
N LEU A 121 -1.63 9.94 -10.81
CA LEU A 121 -1.30 11.04 -9.92
C LEU A 121 -2.60 11.53 -9.28
N LEU A 122 -2.75 11.26 -7.98
CA LEU A 122 -3.92 11.60 -7.17
C LEU A 122 -3.62 12.82 -6.30
N ASP A 123 -4.38 13.90 -6.46
CA ASP A 123 -4.42 14.97 -5.46
C ASP A 123 -5.20 14.48 -4.24
N VAL A 124 -4.52 14.31 -3.11
CA VAL A 124 -5.13 13.72 -1.90
C VAL A 124 -6.08 14.69 -1.18
N ARG A 125 -6.05 15.98 -1.51
CA ARG A 125 -6.90 17.01 -0.91
C ARG A 125 -8.20 17.17 -1.69
N THR A 126 -8.13 17.11 -3.01
CA THR A 126 -9.31 17.28 -3.89
C THR A 126 -9.88 15.96 -4.38
N ASN A 127 -9.21 14.83 -4.10
CA ASN A 127 -9.53 13.51 -4.63
C ASN A 127 -9.59 13.48 -6.18
N ASN A 128 -8.76 14.30 -6.83
CA ASN A 128 -8.71 14.38 -8.29
C ASN A 128 -7.61 13.45 -8.80
N LEU A 129 -8.01 12.46 -9.59
CA LEU A 129 -7.11 11.48 -10.17
C LEU A 129 -6.84 11.81 -11.64
N SER A 130 -5.56 11.88 -11.98
CA SER A 130 -5.10 12.07 -13.35
C SER A 130 -4.16 10.96 -13.78
N ARG A 131 -4.04 10.77 -15.10
CA ARG A 131 -3.01 9.93 -15.72
C ARG A 131 -1.93 10.82 -16.31
N ILE A 132 -0.69 10.54 -15.97
CA ILE A 132 0.49 11.26 -16.47
C ILE A 132 1.29 10.37 -17.42
N LEU A 133 2.07 11.02 -18.29
CA LEU A 133 3.03 10.38 -19.18
C LEU A 133 4.38 11.05 -18.95
N THR A 134 5.41 10.25 -18.68
CA THR A 134 6.78 10.73 -18.53
C THR A 134 7.46 10.94 -19.88
N VAL A 135 8.56 11.69 -19.87
CA VAL A 135 9.39 11.96 -21.05
C VAL A 135 10.85 11.62 -20.73
N PRO A 136 11.43 10.53 -21.29
CA PRO A 136 10.79 9.53 -22.15
C PRO A 136 9.72 8.70 -21.40
N PRO A 137 8.82 8.00 -22.12
CA PRO A 137 7.77 7.19 -21.50
C PRO A 137 8.35 6.09 -20.61
N THR A 138 7.75 5.93 -19.44
CA THR A 138 8.11 4.91 -18.45
C THR A 138 7.05 3.82 -18.43
N TYR A 139 7.50 2.56 -18.39
CA TYR A 139 6.65 1.39 -18.31
C TYR A 139 6.90 0.66 -17.00
N ASN A 140 5.84 0.04 -16.49
CA ASN A 140 5.87 -0.91 -15.37
C ASN A 140 6.76 -0.45 -14.19
N VAL A 141 6.46 0.74 -13.67
CA VAL A 141 7.02 1.18 -12.38
C VAL A 141 6.53 0.23 -11.31
N HIS A 142 7.38 -0.09 -10.33
CA HIS A 142 7.06 -1.07 -9.29
C HIS A 142 7.33 -0.52 -7.89
N GLY A 143 8.53 0.03 -7.64
CA GLY A 143 8.88 0.75 -6.42
C GLY A 143 9.02 2.24 -6.66
N CYS A 144 8.68 3.08 -5.67
CA CYS A 144 8.87 4.53 -5.76
C CYS A 144 9.09 5.18 -4.39
N VAL A 145 10.04 6.12 -4.31
CA VAL A 145 10.36 6.94 -3.13
C VAL A 145 10.54 8.40 -3.54
N TYR A 146 9.99 9.33 -2.75
CA TYR A 146 10.15 10.75 -2.98
C TYR A 146 11.29 11.28 -2.11
N GLN A 147 12.35 11.78 -2.73
CA GLN A 147 13.46 12.38 -2.00
C GLN A 147 14.13 13.46 -2.85
N GLN A 148 14.57 14.53 -2.19
CA GLN A 148 15.38 15.60 -2.83
C GLN A 148 14.70 16.22 -4.07
N GLY A 149 13.38 16.44 -4.01
CA GLY A 149 12.65 17.11 -5.09
C GLY A 149 12.17 16.18 -6.21
N LYS A 150 12.48 14.88 -6.16
CA LYS A 150 12.25 13.93 -7.25
C LYS A 150 11.57 12.66 -6.78
N LEU A 151 10.82 12.06 -7.69
CA LEU A 151 10.39 10.67 -7.57
C LEU A 151 11.54 9.78 -8.03
N HIS A 152 12.06 8.94 -7.16
CA HIS A 152 13.03 7.89 -7.48
C HIS A 152 12.26 6.59 -7.60
N PHE A 153 12.43 5.87 -8.70
CA PHE A 153 11.62 4.71 -8.98
C PHE A 153 12.41 3.61 -9.65
N VAL A 154 11.90 2.40 -9.52
CA VAL A 154 12.42 1.23 -10.20
C VAL A 154 11.35 0.58 -11.07
N THR A 155 11.78 -0.13 -12.10
CA THR A 155 10.91 -0.88 -13.01
C THR A 155 11.18 -2.36 -12.93
N ASP A 156 10.12 -3.15 -13.14
CA ASP A 156 10.23 -4.61 -13.25
C ASP A 156 10.64 -5.06 -14.67
N GLY A 157 10.80 -4.10 -15.60
CA GLY A 157 11.13 -4.30 -17.01
C GLY A 157 9.88 -4.37 -17.91
N SER A 158 10.07 -4.70 -19.18
CA SER A 158 9.01 -4.93 -20.15
C SER A 158 9.48 -5.92 -21.22
N LEU A 159 8.66 -6.17 -22.25
CA LEU A 159 9.07 -7.06 -23.35
C LEU A 159 10.37 -6.61 -24.05
N ASN A 160 10.69 -5.32 -23.99
CA ASN A 160 11.82 -4.72 -24.72
C ASN A 160 12.84 -4.02 -23.80
N GLU A 161 12.64 -4.03 -22.49
CA GLU A 161 13.53 -3.39 -21.53
C GLU A 161 13.68 -4.22 -20.26
N THR A 162 14.86 -4.16 -19.64
CA THR A 162 15.11 -4.82 -18.36
C THR A 162 14.86 -3.85 -17.21
N GLY A 163 14.78 -4.35 -15.98
CA GLY A 163 14.64 -3.49 -14.81
C GLY A 163 15.73 -2.41 -14.71
N TYR A 164 15.33 -1.20 -14.29
CA TYR A 164 16.24 -0.08 -14.07
C TYR A 164 15.77 0.82 -12.92
N LEU A 165 16.72 1.59 -12.39
CA LEU A 165 16.51 2.72 -11.49
C LEU A 165 16.56 4.03 -12.28
N ALA A 166 15.62 4.92 -11.99
CA ALA A 166 15.53 6.23 -12.59
C ALA A 166 14.86 7.24 -11.67
N THR A 167 14.84 8.51 -12.11
CA THR A 167 14.11 9.58 -11.44
C THR A 167 13.12 10.26 -12.36
N ILE A 168 12.01 10.76 -11.83
CA ILE A 168 11.06 11.66 -12.49
C ILE A 168 11.05 13.01 -11.74
N ASP A 169 11.17 14.10 -12.49
CA ASP A 169 10.82 15.43 -11.99
C ASP A 169 9.28 15.55 -11.94
N PRO A 170 8.67 15.77 -10.76
CA PRO A 170 7.22 15.76 -10.61
C PRO A 170 6.51 16.94 -11.31
N TYR A 171 7.24 17.98 -11.72
CA TYR A 171 6.68 19.16 -12.39
C TYR A 171 6.80 19.06 -13.91
N THR A 172 7.94 18.61 -14.42
CA THR A 172 8.18 18.52 -15.86
C THR A 172 7.82 17.16 -16.45
N LEU A 173 7.69 16.14 -15.58
CA LEU A 173 7.55 14.73 -15.95
C LEU A 173 8.75 14.18 -16.74
N GLU A 174 9.88 14.88 -16.70
CA GLU A 174 11.12 14.41 -17.31
C GLU A 174 11.70 13.26 -16.50
N GLN A 175 11.96 12.15 -17.19
CA GLN A 175 12.60 10.97 -16.66
C GLN A 175 14.10 11.01 -16.94
N THR A 176 14.90 10.62 -15.96
CA THR A 176 16.36 10.49 -16.09
C THR A 176 16.79 9.09 -15.64
N LEU A 177 17.42 8.35 -16.54
CA LEU A 177 17.97 7.03 -16.24
C LEU A 177 19.17 7.16 -15.29
N GLY A 178 19.15 6.40 -14.19
CA GLY A 178 20.25 6.34 -13.22
C GLY A 178 21.12 5.10 -13.39
N LEU A 179 20.52 3.91 -13.24
CA LEU A 179 21.23 2.64 -13.22
C LEU A 179 20.41 1.54 -13.91
N ASN A 180 21.01 0.77 -14.81
CA ASN A 180 20.33 -0.32 -15.53
C ASN A 180 21.15 -1.61 -15.66
N ASN A 181 22.34 -1.65 -15.05
CA ASN A 181 23.18 -2.84 -15.07
C ASN A 181 24.12 -2.90 -13.88
N TYR A 182 24.60 -4.10 -13.57
CA TYR A 182 25.67 -4.37 -12.63
C TYR A 182 26.73 -5.24 -13.32
N PHE A 183 27.98 -4.76 -13.40
CA PHE A 183 29.05 -5.40 -14.17
C PHE A 183 28.64 -5.79 -15.61
N LYS A 184 27.93 -4.89 -16.32
CA LYS A 184 27.41 -5.09 -17.69
C LYS A 184 26.36 -6.20 -17.81
N ARG A 185 25.83 -6.69 -16.69
CA ARG A 185 24.65 -7.56 -16.68
C ARG A 185 23.42 -6.70 -16.39
N PRO A 186 22.37 -6.76 -17.22
CA PRO A 186 21.14 -6.08 -16.90
C PRO A 186 20.54 -6.67 -15.62
N PHE A 187 19.77 -5.86 -14.89
CA PHE A 187 18.92 -6.37 -13.82
C PHE A 187 17.78 -7.19 -14.41
N ILE A 188 17.16 -8.02 -13.58
CA ILE A 188 16.04 -8.84 -14.05
C ILE A 188 14.79 -7.98 -13.94
N SER A 189 14.37 -7.72 -12.70
CA SER A 189 13.09 -7.10 -12.39
C SER A 189 13.19 -6.51 -10.99
N PHE A 190 13.24 -5.18 -10.90
CA PHE A 190 13.21 -4.55 -9.60
C PHE A 190 11.77 -4.52 -9.09
N ASN A 191 11.58 -4.86 -7.81
CA ASN A 191 10.28 -4.84 -7.16
C ASN A 191 10.08 -3.55 -6.37
N ASP A 192 10.92 -3.29 -5.38
CA ASP A 192 10.82 -2.09 -4.55
C ASP A 192 12.18 -1.41 -4.35
N LEU A 193 12.16 -0.15 -3.91
CA LEU A 193 13.33 0.60 -3.47
C LEU A 193 13.06 1.40 -2.20
N GLU A 194 14.13 1.66 -1.45
CA GLU A 194 14.18 2.63 -0.37
C GLU A 194 15.45 3.47 -0.48
N MET A 195 15.42 4.68 0.08
CA MET A 195 16.59 5.56 0.16
C MET A 195 16.91 5.92 1.62
N ASP A 196 18.18 5.84 1.98
CA ASP A 196 18.61 6.40 3.27
C ASP A 196 18.72 7.93 3.22
N ARG A 197 19.09 8.54 4.35
CA ARG A 197 19.18 10.01 4.47
C ARG A 197 20.36 10.58 3.71
N GLU A 198 21.37 9.77 3.45
CA GLU A 198 22.58 10.09 2.71
C GLU A 198 22.36 9.98 1.19
N GLY A 199 21.23 9.40 0.77
CA GLY A 199 20.84 9.23 -0.64
C GLY A 199 21.34 7.92 -1.26
N ASN A 200 21.71 6.93 -0.45
CA ASN A 200 22.03 5.60 -0.95
C ASN A 200 20.75 4.82 -1.24
N TYR A 201 20.75 4.09 -2.36
CA TYR A 201 19.63 3.27 -2.78
C TYR A 201 19.75 1.84 -2.23
N TYR A 202 18.63 1.31 -1.75
CA TYR A 202 18.42 -0.09 -1.40
C TYR A 202 17.28 -0.61 -2.26
N MET A 203 17.50 -1.65 -3.04
CA MET A 203 16.51 -2.13 -4.02
C MET A 203 16.54 -3.65 -4.11
N THR A 204 15.39 -4.24 -4.43
CA THR A 204 15.25 -5.69 -4.56
C THR A 204 15.18 -6.07 -6.04
N ASP A 205 16.20 -6.79 -6.53
CA ASP A 205 16.17 -7.42 -7.86
C ASP A 205 15.66 -8.86 -7.71
N SER A 206 14.41 -9.09 -8.09
CA SER A 206 13.70 -10.36 -7.90
C SER A 206 12.97 -10.77 -9.15
N SER A 207 12.74 -12.07 -9.37
CA SER A 207 11.93 -12.53 -10.52
C SER A 207 10.42 -12.31 -10.31
N SER A 208 10.02 -11.20 -9.69
CA SER A 208 8.62 -10.89 -9.42
C SER A 208 7.83 -10.57 -10.68
N GLY A 209 8.49 -10.07 -11.73
CA GLY A 209 7.96 -9.94 -13.08
C GLY A 209 8.42 -11.11 -13.95
N MET A 210 7.44 -11.86 -14.49
CA MET A 210 7.49 -12.94 -15.49
C MET A 210 8.80 -13.73 -15.71
#